data_AF-A0A2E2VBA9-F1
#
_entry.id   AF-A0A2E2VBA9-F1
#
_cell.length_a   1.000
_cell.length_b   1.000
_cell.length_c   1.000
_cell.angle_alpha   90.00
_cell.angle_beta   90.00
_cell.angle_gamma   90.00
#
_symmetry.space_group_name_H-M   'P 1'
#
loop_
_entity.id
_entity.type
_entity.pdbx_description
1 polymer ?
#
loop_
_entity_poly.entity_id
_entity_poly.type
_entity_poly.pdbx_seq_one_letter_code
_entity_poly.pdbx_strand_id
1 'polypeptide(L)'
;MKKKEIRNKQKLKFDYIKLLQLLGKTWKKNSLLVDKRISRNSEDFNEQVIRIMPDNEKKIFCNTLDKCDDIALYISRVDRSLKDSHKKFSILSEIISKSLKCK
;
A
#
# COMPACT_ATOMS: atom_id res chain seq x y z
N MET A 1 3.50 -31.81 7.23
CA MET A 1 2.80 -30.63 6.66
C MET A 1 2.22 -31.03 5.30
N LYS A 2 0.90 -30.91 5.08
CA LYS A 2 0.26 -31.47 3.88
C LYS A 2 0.54 -30.58 2.65
N LYS A 3 0.78 -31.16 1.46
CA LYS A 3 1.07 -30.42 0.19
C LYS A 3 0.04 -29.31 -0.11
N LYS A 4 -1.23 -29.51 0.28
CA LYS A 4 -2.33 -28.54 0.14
C LYS A 4 -2.11 -27.26 0.97
N GLU A 5 -1.61 -27.39 2.19
CA GLU A 5 -1.33 -26.24 3.08
C GLU A 5 -0.15 -25.40 2.56
N ILE A 6 0.87 -26.07 2.00
CA ILE A 6 2.02 -25.40 1.40
C ILE A 6 1.60 -24.59 0.16
N ARG A 7 0.76 -25.17 -0.71
CA ARG A 7 0.22 -24.48 -1.89
C ARG A 7 -0.63 -23.27 -1.51
N ASN A 8 -1.45 -23.40 -0.46
CA ASN A 8 -2.25 -22.29 0.04
C ASN A 8 -1.37 -21.15 0.58
N LYS A 9 -0.31 -21.47 1.34
CA LYS A 9 0.65 -20.46 1.84
C LYS A 9 1.42 -19.76 0.72
N GLN A 10 1.86 -20.49 -0.30
CA GLN A 10 2.53 -19.91 -1.47
C GLN A 10 1.58 -18.98 -2.24
N LYS A 11 0.32 -19.40 -2.44
CA LYS A 11 -0.71 -18.57 -3.08
C LYS A 11 -0.91 -17.25 -2.32
N LEU A 12 -1.03 -17.32 -1.00
CA LEU A 12 -1.15 -16.13 -0.14
C LEU A 12 0.06 -15.19 -0.29
N LYS A 13 1.29 -15.71 -0.39
CA LYS A 13 2.48 -14.87 -0.65
C LYS A 13 2.39 -14.16 -2.01
N PHE A 14 1.96 -14.85 -3.06
CA PHE A 14 1.80 -14.22 -4.37
C PHE A 14 0.69 -13.16 -4.37
N ASP A 15 -0.43 -13.44 -3.68
CA ASP A 15 -1.52 -12.49 -3.55
C ASP A 15 -1.06 -11.23 -2.78
N TYR A 16 -0.31 -11.40 -1.68
CA TYR A 16 0.31 -10.31 -0.95
C TYR A 16 1.22 -9.44 -1.83
N ILE A 17 2.09 -10.05 -2.63
CA ILE A 17 2.97 -9.32 -3.57
C ILE A 17 2.15 -8.54 -4.60
N LYS A 18 1.09 -9.15 -5.16
CA LYS A 18 0.22 -8.48 -6.15
C LYS A 18 -0.49 -7.26 -5.55
N LEU A 19 -0.97 -7.36 -4.31
CA LEU A 19 -1.61 -6.24 -3.62
C LEU A 19 -0.60 -5.11 -3.37
N LEU A 20 0.62 -5.42 -2.90
CA LEU A 20 1.69 -4.41 -2.74
C LEU A 20 2.05 -3.73 -4.08
N GLN A 21 2.08 -4.48 -5.18
CA GLN A 21 2.31 -3.92 -6.51
C GLN A 21 1.15 -2.99 -6.94
N LEU A 22 -0.10 -3.33 -6.60
CA LEU A 22 -1.26 -2.48 -6.88
C LEU A 22 -1.20 -1.16 -6.10
N LEU A 23 -0.82 -1.21 -4.81
CA LEU A 23 -0.58 -0.02 -3.99
C LEU A 23 0.52 0.86 -4.60
N GLY A 24 1.64 0.25 -4.99
CA GLY A 24 2.75 0.96 -5.63
C GLY A 24 2.36 1.60 -6.97
N LYS A 25 1.54 0.94 -7.79
CA LYS A 25 1.02 1.51 -9.05
C LYS A 25 0.11 2.70 -8.80
N THR A 26 -0.81 2.59 -7.85
CA THR A 26 -1.75 3.66 -7.47
C THR A 26 -0.98 4.87 -6.95
N TRP A 27 -0.04 4.66 -6.04
CA TRP A 27 0.82 5.72 -5.52
C TRP A 27 1.64 6.38 -6.64
N LYS A 28 2.32 5.57 -7.47
CA LYS A 28 3.15 6.09 -8.57
C LYS A 28 2.33 6.93 -9.55
N LYS A 29 1.14 6.48 -9.94
CA LYS A 29 0.23 7.20 -10.83
C LYS A 29 -0.05 8.61 -10.30
N ASN A 30 -0.45 8.73 -9.03
CA ASN A 30 -0.76 10.02 -8.42
C ASN A 30 0.50 10.86 -8.18
N SER A 31 1.62 10.22 -7.82
CA SER A 31 2.91 10.91 -7.62
C SER A 31 3.48 11.59 -8.87
N LEU A 32 3.06 11.16 -10.06
CA LEU A 32 3.46 11.78 -11.33
C LEU A 32 2.69 13.07 -11.64
N LEU A 33 1.57 13.30 -10.94
CA LEU A 33 0.72 14.48 -11.11
C LEU A 33 1.12 15.63 -10.18
N VAL A 34 1.97 15.36 -9.17
CA VAL A 34 2.52 16.38 -8.27
C VAL A 34 3.57 17.22 -9.01
N ASP A 35 3.63 18.52 -8.70
CA ASP A 35 4.62 19.42 -9.28
C ASP A 35 6.05 18.91 -9.02
N LYS A 36 6.86 18.86 -10.09
CA LYS A 36 8.26 18.40 -10.06
C LYS A 36 9.16 19.30 -9.21
N ARG A 37 8.72 20.51 -8.87
CA ARG A 37 9.43 21.44 -7.98
C ARG A 37 9.46 20.95 -6.53
N ILE A 38 8.52 20.09 -6.14
CA ILE A 38 8.45 19.56 -4.78
C ILE A 38 9.41 18.36 -4.67
N SER A 39 10.25 18.38 -3.63
CA SER A 39 11.18 17.29 -3.37
C SER A 39 10.44 16.02 -3.01
N ARG A 40 10.69 14.92 -3.72
CA ARG A 40 10.09 13.60 -3.43
C ARG A 40 10.38 13.05 -2.03
N ASN A 41 11.39 13.59 -1.36
CA ASN A 41 11.79 13.18 -0.02
C ASN A 41 11.15 14.04 1.07
N SER A 42 10.39 15.08 0.73
CA SER A 42 9.69 15.89 1.73
C SER A 42 8.37 15.23 2.16
N GLU A 43 7.97 15.48 3.40
CA GLU A 43 6.65 15.11 3.91
C GLU A 43 5.54 15.80 3.09
N ASP A 44 5.77 17.05 2.71
CA ASP A 44 4.92 17.84 1.82
C ASP A 44 4.62 17.13 0.48
N PHE A 45 5.57 16.37 -0.09
CA PHE A 45 5.29 15.57 -1.29
C PHE A 45 4.20 14.53 -1.05
N ASN A 46 4.29 13.78 0.06
CA ASN A 46 3.30 12.74 0.36
C ASN A 46 1.92 13.35 0.59
N GLU A 47 1.84 14.47 1.31
CA GLU A 47 0.59 15.20 1.52
C GLU A 47 -0.01 15.69 0.22
N GLN A 48 0.80 16.22 -0.70
CA GLN A 48 0.33 16.68 -2.00
C GLN A 48 -0.14 15.53 -2.89
N VAL A 49 0.58 14.40 -2.91
CA VAL A 49 0.11 13.18 -3.60
C VAL A 49 -1.26 12.77 -3.08
N ILE A 50 -1.44 12.75 -1.76
CA ILE A 50 -2.71 12.36 -1.11
C ILE A 50 -3.80 13.39 -1.42
N ARG A 51 -3.48 14.69 -1.42
CA ARG A 51 -4.43 15.76 -1.71
C ARG A 51 -5.01 15.65 -3.12
N ILE A 52 -4.17 15.38 -4.11
CA ILE A 52 -4.61 15.25 -5.52
C ILE A 52 -5.17 13.86 -5.85
N MET A 53 -4.90 12.87 -4.99
CA MET A 53 -5.44 11.52 -5.17
C MET A 53 -6.97 11.53 -5.07
N PRO A 54 -7.68 11.00 -6.08
CA PRO A 54 -9.13 10.89 -6.02
C PRO A 54 -9.61 10.04 -4.83
N ASP A 55 -10.76 10.38 -4.25
CA ASP A 55 -11.27 9.68 -3.05
C ASP A 55 -11.62 8.21 -3.30
N ASN A 56 -12.03 7.86 -4.51
CA ASN A 56 -12.22 6.45 -4.89
C ASN A 56 -10.89 5.69 -4.86
N GLU A 57 -9.79 6.29 -5.33
CA GLU A 57 -8.46 5.69 -5.28
C GLU A 57 -7.92 5.59 -3.85
N LYS A 58 -8.14 6.61 -3.00
CA LYS A 58 -7.84 6.55 -1.56
C LYS A 58 -8.53 5.39 -0.87
N LYS A 59 -9.84 5.18 -1.15
CA LYS A 59 -10.61 4.05 -0.61
C LYS A 59 -10.10 2.71 -1.11
N ILE A 60 -9.82 2.60 -2.42
CA ILE A 60 -9.22 1.38 -2.99
C ILE A 60 -7.86 1.10 -2.35
N PHE A 61 -7.04 2.14 -2.14
CA PHE A 61 -5.75 2.03 -1.49
C PHE A 61 -5.86 1.47 -0.07
N CYS A 62 -6.72 2.05 0.77
CA CYS A 62 -6.93 1.57 2.14
C CYS A 62 -7.48 0.13 2.15
N ASN A 63 -8.53 -0.15 1.37
CA ASN A 63 -9.09 -1.51 1.26
C ASN A 63 -8.07 -2.56 0.74
N THR A 64 -7.13 -2.14 -0.11
CA THR A 64 -6.06 -3.02 -0.60
C THR A 64 -5.02 -3.29 0.48
N LEU A 65 -4.72 -2.28 1.30
CA LEU A 65 -3.84 -2.40 2.44
C LEU A 65 -4.43 -3.32 3.53
N ASP A 66 -5.72 -3.17 3.86
CA ASP A 66 -6.39 -4.03 4.84
C ASP A 66 -6.27 -5.52 4.44
N LYS A 67 -6.40 -5.82 3.14
CA LYS A 67 -6.18 -7.19 2.61
C LYS A 67 -4.73 -7.63 2.72
N CYS A 68 -3.75 -6.72 2.59
CA CYS A 68 -2.35 -7.05 2.83
C CYS A 68 -2.13 -7.42 4.31
N ASP A 69 -2.72 -6.67 5.24
CA ASP A 69 -2.65 -6.94 6.68
C ASP A 69 -3.28 -8.30 7.02
N ASP A 70 -4.47 -8.58 6.50
CA ASP A 70 -5.13 -9.88 6.67
C ASP A 70 -4.24 -11.04 6.21
N ILE A 71 -3.64 -10.92 5.02
CA ILE A 71 -2.76 -11.96 4.47
C ILE A 71 -1.46 -12.07 5.28
N ALA A 72 -0.91 -10.95 5.74
CA ALA A 72 0.33 -10.89 6.52
C ALA A 72 0.27 -11.75 7.79
N LEU A 73 -0.92 -11.89 8.41
CA LEU A 73 -1.15 -12.75 9.58
C LEU A 73 -0.90 -14.24 9.30
N TYR A 74 -1.09 -14.69 8.05
CA TYR A 74 -1.05 -16.11 7.69
C TYR A 74 0.23 -16.52 6.93
N ILE A 75 1.03 -15.56 6.47
CA ILE A 75 2.29 -15.83 5.76
C ILE A 75 3.49 -15.73 6.71
N SER A 76 4.24 -16.82 6.85
CA SER A 76 5.51 -16.80 7.56
C SER A 76 6.68 -16.53 6.60
N ARG A 77 7.70 -15.82 7.08
CA ARG A 77 8.93 -15.48 6.33
C ARG A 77 8.64 -14.72 5.04
N VAL A 78 8.25 -13.46 5.19
CA VAL A 78 8.14 -12.47 4.11
C VAL A 78 9.46 -11.72 3.99
N ASP A 79 9.90 -11.47 2.75
CA ASP A 79 11.13 -10.74 2.48
C ASP A 79 11.12 -9.36 3.12
N ARG A 80 12.29 -8.92 3.62
CA ARG A 80 12.43 -7.65 4.32
C ARG A 80 11.95 -6.47 3.47
N SER A 81 12.29 -6.46 2.18
CA SER A 81 11.87 -5.43 1.23
C SER A 81 10.35 -5.31 1.09
N LEU A 82 9.63 -6.44 1.13
CA LEU A 82 8.16 -6.45 1.08
C LEU A 82 7.54 -5.96 2.38
N LYS A 83 8.15 -6.29 3.53
CA LYS A 83 7.74 -5.74 4.84
C LYS A 83 7.96 -4.23 4.93
N ASP A 84 9.10 -3.76 4.46
CA ASP A 84 9.44 -2.34 4.45
C ASP A 84 8.49 -1.56 3.52
N SER A 85 8.14 -2.13 2.36
CA SER A 85 7.16 -1.55 1.45
C SER A 85 5.78 -1.49 2.09
N HIS A 86 5.36 -2.56 2.75
CA HIS A 86 4.08 -2.60 3.45
C HIS A 86 4.01 -1.52 4.54
N LYS A 87 5.04 -1.43 5.40
CA LYS A 87 5.12 -0.41 6.45
C LYS A 87 5.04 1.02 5.89
N LYS A 88 5.71 1.28 4.76
CA LYS A 88 5.60 2.60 4.09
C LYS A 88 4.17 2.89 3.64
N PHE A 89 3.47 1.92 3.06
CA PHE A 89 2.08 2.10 2.67
C PHE A 89 1.14 2.25 3.87
N SER A 90 1.43 1.61 5.01
CA SER A 90 0.66 1.81 6.25
C SER A 90 0.75 3.25 6.74
N ILE A 91 1.95 3.84 6.77
CA ILE A 91 2.14 5.26 7.13
C ILE A 91 1.34 6.18 6.19
N LEU A 92 1.36 5.91 4.89
CA LEU A 92 0.60 6.68 3.92
C LEU A 92 -0.92 6.53 4.12
N SER A 93 -1.40 5.34 4.45
CA SER A 93 -2.81 5.08 4.73
C SER A 93 -3.30 5.83 5.98
N GLU A 94 -2.47 5.99 7.01
CA GLU A 94 -2.80 6.83 8.17
C GLU A 94 -3.04 8.30 7.77
N ILE A 95 -2.20 8.84 6.88
CA ILE A 95 -2.34 10.21 6.37
C ILE A 95 -3.59 10.31 5.48
N ILE A 96 -3.83 9.34 4.61
CA ILE A 96 -5.06 9.26 3.77
C ILE A 96 -6.31 9.23 4.67
N SER A 97 -6.30 8.42 5.72
CA SER A 97 -7.42 8.27 6.65
C SER A 97 -7.71 9.57 7.41
N LYS A 98 -6.68 10.36 7.73
CA LYS A 98 -6.85 11.72 8.26
C LYS A 98 -7.45 12.66 7.21
N SER A 99 -6.99 12.59 5.96
CA SER A 99 -7.49 13.45 4.87
C SER A 99 -8.96 13.20 4.49
N LEU A 100 -9.43 11.95 4.59
CA LEU A 100 -10.83 11.58 4.33
C LEU A 100 -11.80 12.05 5.44
N LYS A 101 -11.28 12.53 6.58
CA LYS A 101 -12.09 13.05 7.71
C LYS A 101 -12.42 14.55 7.61
N CYS A 102 -12.02 15.25 6.55
CA CYS A 102 -12.53 16.60 6.29
C CYS A 102 -13.92 16.52 5.65
N LYS A 103 -14.94 16.54 6.52
CA LYS A 103 -16.28 17.01 6.19
C LYS A 103 -16.30 18.53 6.15
#